data_AF-A0A0C1RJK6-F1
#
_entry.id   AF-A0A0C1RJK6-F1
#
_cell.length_a   1.000
_cell.length_b   1.000
_cell.length_c   1.000
_cell.angle_alpha   90.00
_cell.angle_beta   90.00
_cell.angle_gamma   90.00
#
_symmetry.space_group_name_H-M   'P 1'
#
loop_
_entity.id
_entity.type
_entity.pdbx_description
1 polymer ?
#
loop_
_entity_poly.entity_id
_entity_poly.type
_entity_poly.pdbx_seq_one_letter_code
_entity_poly.pdbx_strand_id
1 'polypeptide(L)' 'MEARCPHQWTHLAYEGVVVGEEIICTTHFWRFSTTGKGCKENLKGRRDPKGDIEVMPCYEKNGKIWIAVGEEGDD' A
#
# COMPACT_ATOMS: atom_id res chain seq x y z
N MET A 1 1.15 -5.84 -1.44
CA MET A 1 0.82 -4.53 -2.06
C MET A 1 1.69 -4.34 -3.29
N GLU A 2 1.16 -3.74 -4.34
CA GLU A 2 1.93 -3.29 -5.49
C GLU A 2 3.09 -2.37 -5.08
N ALA A 3 4.23 -2.53 -5.73
CA ALA A 3 5.46 -1.86 -5.28
C ALA A 3 5.53 -0.39 -5.72
N ARG A 4 4.63 0.08 -6.58
CA ARG A 4 4.70 1.39 -7.22
C ARG A 4 3.48 2.24 -6.92
N CYS A 5 3.74 3.48 -6.49
CA CYS A 5 2.70 4.44 -6.20
C CYS A 5 1.88 4.74 -7.47
N PRO A 6 0.54 4.57 -7.47
CA PRO A 6 -0.31 4.80 -8.65
C PRO A 6 -0.36 6.27 -9.09
N HIS A 7 0.18 7.21 -8.30
CA HIS A 7 0.29 8.61 -8.71
C HIS A 7 1.24 8.78 -9.90
N GLN A 8 2.51 8.39 -9.74
CA GLN A 8 3.58 8.60 -10.73
C GLN A 8 4.69 7.52 -10.65
N TRP A 9 4.32 6.27 -10.32
CA TRP A 9 5.17 5.07 -10.42
C TRP A 9 6.44 5.03 -9.53
N THR A 10 6.56 5.94 -8.56
CA THR A 10 7.57 5.88 -7.47
C THR A 10 7.61 4.49 -6.85
N HIS A 11 8.80 3.91 -6.71
CA HIS A 11 8.99 2.60 -6.07
C HIS A 11 8.92 2.73 -4.54
N LEU A 12 7.84 2.27 -3.91
CA LEU A 12 7.55 2.43 -2.49
C LEU A 12 8.55 1.72 -1.57
N ALA A 13 9.17 0.63 -2.01
CA ALA A 13 10.21 -0.02 -1.20
C ALA A 13 11.53 0.79 -1.12
N TYR A 14 11.76 1.70 -2.07
CA TYR A 14 12.97 2.55 -2.11
C TYR A 14 12.68 3.96 -1.60
N GLU A 15 11.57 4.55 -2.05
CA GLU A 15 11.14 5.92 -1.76
C GLU A 15 9.83 5.92 -0.96
N GLY A 16 9.75 5.04 0.03
CA GLY A 16 8.63 4.97 0.94
C GLY A 16 9.07 4.84 2.38
N VAL A 17 8.16 5.20 3.28
CA VAL A 17 8.34 5.09 4.72
C VAL A 17 7.06 4.54 5.35
N VAL A 18 7.21 3.62 6.31
CA VAL A 18 6.09 3.11 7.09
C VAL A 18 5.82 4.07 8.26
N VAL A 19 4.57 4.50 8.40
CA VAL A 19 4.09 5.32 9.52
C VAL A 19 2.81 4.69 10.06
N GLY A 20 2.90 4.07 11.23
CA GLY A 20 1.81 3.25 11.76
C GLY A 20 1.55 2.06 10.83
N GLU A 21 0.31 1.89 10.40
CA GLU A 21 -0.13 0.80 9.50
C GLU A 21 -0.20 1.23 8.04
N GLU A 22 0.51 2.31 7.67
CA GLU A 22 0.41 2.90 6.35
C GLU A 22 1.80 3.10 5.75
N ILE A 23 1.93 2.83 4.45
CA ILE A 23 3.13 3.17 3.68
C ILE A 23 2.92 4.52 2.99
N ILE A 24 3.88 5.42 3.16
CA ILE A 24 3.88 6.77 2.58
C ILE A 24 4.89 6.83 1.44
N CYS A 25 4.45 7.24 0.26
CA CYS A 25 5.33 7.62 -0.84
C CYS A 25 6.00 8.97 -0.51
N THR A 26 7.33 9.01 -0.41
CA THR A 26 8.06 10.21 0.01
C THR A 26 8.25 11.24 -1.11
N THR A 27 7.92 10.89 -2.37
CA THR A 27 7.95 11.85 -3.49
C THR A 27 6.76 12.82 -3.45
N HIS A 28 5.57 12.35 -3.05
CA HIS A 28 4.32 13.13 -3.17
C HIS A 28 3.40 13.07 -1.94
N PHE A 29 3.78 12.29 -0.92
CA PHE A 29 3.08 12.11 0.34
C PHE A 29 1.67 11.50 0.21
N TRP A 30 1.48 10.65 -0.81
CA TRP A 30 0.34 9.74 -0.83
C TRP A 30 0.61 8.61 0.17
N ARG A 31 -0.45 8.19 0.85
CA ARG A 31 -0.41 7.25 1.95
C ARG A 31 -1.39 6.12 1.65
N PHE A 32 -0.97 4.88 1.90
CA PHE A 32 -1.76 3.69 1.58
C PHE A 32 -1.91 2.82 2.82
N SER A 33 -3.15 2.48 3.17
CA SER A 33 -3.45 1.54 4.26
C SER A 33 -3.08 0.09 3.90
N THR A 34 -3.12 -0.79 4.88
CA THR A 34 -3.01 -2.26 4.69
C THR A 34 -4.07 -2.83 3.74
N THR A 35 -5.19 -2.14 3.53
CA THR A 35 -6.26 -2.49 2.59
C THR A 35 -6.13 -1.80 1.23
N GLY A 36 -5.04 -1.06 1.00
CA GLY A 36 -4.77 -0.38 -0.27
C GLY A 36 -5.44 0.98 -0.42
N LYS A 37 -6.18 1.46 0.59
CA LYS A 37 -6.88 2.75 0.50
C LYS A 37 -5.92 3.91 0.44
N GLY A 38 -6.00 4.68 -0.64
CA GLY A 38 -5.13 5.81 -0.91
C GLY A 38 -5.68 7.12 -0.37
N CYS A 39 -4.85 7.89 0.35
CA CYS A 39 -5.17 9.27 0.72
C CYS A 39 -3.94 10.17 0.71
N LYS A 40 -4.15 11.48 0.76
CA LYS A 40 -3.13 12.46 1.09
C LYS A 40 -3.59 13.27 2.29
N GLU A 41 -2.76 13.32 3.31
CA GLU A 41 -3.02 14.15 4.49
C GLU A 41 -2.51 15.57 4.24
N ASN A 42 -3.31 16.57 4.58
CA ASN A 42 -2.89 17.97 4.52
C ASN A 42 -2.30 18.43 5.86
N LEU A 43 -1.77 19.65 5.91
CA LEU A 43 -1.14 20.23 7.11
C LEU A 43 -2.07 20.34 8.34
N LYS A 44 -3.39 20.23 8.13
CA LYS A 44 -4.41 20.27 9.19
C LYS A 44 -4.92 18.88 9.56
N GLY A 45 -4.29 17.81 9.06
CA GLY A 45 -4.67 16.42 9.33
C GLY A 45 -5.88 15.92 8.53
N ARG A 46 -6.48 16.73 7.64
CA ARG A 46 -7.56 16.24 6.77
C ARG A 46 -6.98 15.29 5.73
N ARG A 47 -7.65 14.15 5.53
CA ARG A 47 -7.27 13.13 4.56
C ARG A 47 -8.14 13.23 3.31
N ASP A 48 -7.52 13.60 2.21
CA ASP A 48 -8.17 13.73 0.90
C ASP A 48 -8.01 12.40 0.14
N PRO A 49 -9.10 11.71 -0.27
CA PRO A 49 -9.02 10.46 -1.01
C PRO A 49 -8.18 10.55 -2.28
N LYS A 50 -7.49 9.46 -2.60
CA LYS A 50 -6.65 9.29 -3.79
C LYS A 50 -6.91 7.93 -4.43
N GLY A 51 -6.19 7.63 -5.52
CA GLY A 51 -6.25 6.30 -6.13
C GLY A 51 -5.78 5.23 -5.14
N ASP A 52 -6.53 4.14 -5.06
CA ASP A 52 -6.17 2.96 -4.29
C ASP A 52 -5.00 2.21 -4.96
N ILE A 53 -4.28 1.42 -4.17
CA ILE A 53 -3.20 0.55 -4.62
C ILE A 53 -3.59 -0.90 -4.39
N GLU A 54 -3.23 -1.78 -5.31
CA GLU A 54 -3.53 -3.20 -5.21
C GLU A 54 -2.78 -3.84 -4.04
N VAL A 55 -3.47 -4.73 -3.32
CA VAL A 55 -2.94 -5.46 -2.17
C VAL A 55 -3.11 -6.95 -2.38
N MET A 56 -1.97 -7.65 -2.48
CA MET A 56 -1.92 -9.11 -2.36
C MET A 56 -2.22 -9.52 -0.91
N PRO A 57 -3.25 -10.36 -0.67
CA PRO A 57 -3.47 -10.96 0.65
C PRO A 57 -2.22 -11.70 1.10
N CYS A 58 -1.89 -11.57 2.38
CA CYS A 58 -0.74 -12.26 2.97
C CYS A 58 -1.08 -12.79 4.35
N TYR A 59 -0.36 -13.83 4.76
CA TYR A 59 -0.51 -14.43 6.07
C TYR A 59 0.83 -14.98 6.58
N GLU A 60 0.96 -15.06 7.90
CA GLU A 60 2.13 -15.61 8.57
C GLU A 60 1.87 -17.06 8.98
N LYS A 61 2.79 -17.96 8.63
CA LYS A 61 2.73 -19.37 9.04
C LYS A 61 4.13 -19.98 9.10
N ASN A 62 4.46 -20.62 10.22
CA ASN A 62 5.75 -21.29 10.45
C ASN A 62 6.97 -20.37 10.27
N GLY A 63 6.91 -19.16 10.81
CA GLY A 63 8.01 -18.17 10.72
C GLY A 63 8.26 -17.65 9.30
N LYS A 64 7.28 -17.78 8.40
CA LYS A 64 7.33 -17.32 7.01
C LYS A 64 6.11 -16.46 6.70
N ILE A 65 6.29 -15.51 5.79
CA ILE A 65 5.22 -14.71 5.19
C ILE A 65 4.86 -15.36 3.85
N TRP A 66 3.56 -15.61 3.65
CA TRP A 66 2.99 -16.15 2.43
C TRP A 66 2.14 -15.08 1.75
N ILE A 67 2.17 -15.02 0.43
CA ILE A 67 1.27 -14.19 -0.37
C ILE A 67 0.32 -15.10 -1.16
N ALA A 68 -0.95 -14.71 -1.26
CA ALA A 68 -1.87 -15.33 -2.20
C ALA A 68 -1.49 -14.90 -3.62
N VAL A 69 -1.34 -15.88 -4.52
CA VAL A 69 -1.08 -15.65 -5.95
C VAL A 69 -2.25 -16.24 -6.74
N GLY A 70 -3.01 -15.40 -7.46
CA GLY A 70 -4.16 -15.80 -8.28
C GLY A 70 -5.54 -15.46 -7.69
N GLU A 71 -6.58 -15.59 -8.53
CA GLU A 71 -7.99 -15.54 -8.10
C GLU A 71 -8.39 -16.90 -7.50
N GLU A 72 -9.13 -16.89 -6.39
CA GLU A 72 -9.74 -18.09 -5.83
C GLU A 72 -10.90 -18.49 -6.75
N GLY A 73 -10.65 -19.39 -7.70
CA GLY A 73 -11.65 -19.89 -8.65
C GLY A 73 -11.06 -20.74 -9.77
N ASP A 74 -10.90 -22.04 -9.51
CA ASP A 74 -11.01 -23.14 -10.48
C ASP A 74 -10.96 -24.47 -9.69
N ASP A 75 -12.12 -24.91 -9.20
CA ASP A 75 -12.56 -26.30 -9.04
C ASP A 75 -14.05 -26.35 -8.63
#